data_AF-A0A1X1XRI7-F1
#
_entry.id   AF-A0A1X1XRI7-F1
#
_cell.length_a   1.000
_cell.length_b   1.000
_cell.length_c   1.000
_cell.angle_alpha   90.00
_cell.angle_beta   90.00
_cell.angle_gamma   90.00
#
_symmetry.space_group_name_H-M   'P 1'
#
loop_
_entity.id
_entity.type
_entity.pdbx_description
1 polymer ?
#
loop_
_entity_poly.entity_id
_entity_poly.type
_entity_poly.pdbx_seq_one_letter_code
_entity_poly.pdbx_strand_id
1 'polypeptide(L)'
;MADLMVNAGEVFNVAHALSNQAQELREELDQLANEWDGLSHSWSGVAASAFTPAWEKWHEGASNLVKALADRADRLGRAAVAYEEQDGDAASAVGSAGAQI
;
A
#
# COMPACT_ATOMS: atom_id res chain seq x y z
N MET A 1 19.44 -11.35 18.06
CA MET A 1 18.02 -11.48 18.44
C MET A 1 17.34 -10.12 18.55
N ALA A 2 17.79 -9.16 19.39
CA ALA A 2 17.15 -7.84 19.46
C ALA A 2 17.11 -7.04 18.14
N ASP A 3 18.14 -7.17 17.29
CA ASP A 3 18.26 -6.44 16.02
C ASP A 3 17.23 -6.88 14.95
N LEU A 4 16.88 -8.17 14.92
CA LEU A 4 15.93 -8.73 13.95
C LEU A 4 14.48 -8.35 14.27
N MET A 5 14.09 -8.42 15.54
CA MET A 5 12.76 -8.00 16.02
C MET A 5 12.51 -6.50 15.80
N VAL A 6 13.51 -5.66 16.03
CA VAL A 6 13.41 -4.21 15.79
C VAL A 6 13.17 -3.95 14.30
N ASN A 7 13.83 -4.71 13.42
CA ASN A 7 13.65 -4.59 11.97
C ASN A 7 12.27 -5.08 11.49
N ALA A 8 11.77 -6.21 12.01
CA ALA A 8 10.46 -6.75 11.64
C ALA A 8 9.30 -5.80 12.04
N GLY A 9 9.34 -5.27 13.26
CA GLY A 9 8.36 -4.29 13.74
C GLY A 9 8.40 -2.97 12.94
N GLU A 10 9.59 -2.52 12.54
CA GLU A 10 9.75 -1.35 11.68
C GLU A 10 9.14 -1.59 10.28
N VAL A 11 9.40 -2.75 9.67
CA VAL A 11 8.84 -3.12 8.36
C VAL A 11 7.31 -3.23 8.43
N PHE A 12 6.75 -3.79 9.50
CA PHE A 12 5.31 -3.84 9.71
C PHE A 12 4.69 -2.43 9.77
N ASN A 13 5.29 -1.54 10.56
CA ASN A 13 4.82 -0.16 10.68
C ASN A 13 4.89 0.60 9.35
N VAL A 14 5.97 0.41 8.58
CA VAL A 14 6.11 1.00 7.24
C VAL A 14 5.07 0.43 6.28
N ALA A 15 4.83 -0.88 6.30
CA ALA A 15 3.80 -1.52 5.49
C ALA A 15 2.40 -0.96 5.80
N HIS A 16 2.09 -0.80 7.08
CA HIS A 16 0.82 -0.24 7.54
C HIS A 16 0.67 1.23 7.12
N ALA A 17 1.70 2.05 7.31
CA ALA A 17 1.70 3.46 6.88
C ALA A 17 1.53 3.59 5.35
N LEU A 18 2.19 2.72 4.59
CA LEU A 18 2.07 2.68 3.12
C LEU A 18 0.66 2.25 2.68
N SER A 19 0.04 1.30 3.38
CA SER A 19 -1.34 0.89 3.12
C SER A 19 -2.31 2.04 3.35
N ASN A 20 -2.17 2.75 4.47
CA ASN A 20 -3.03 3.90 4.80
C ASN A 20 -2.90 5.00 3.74
N GLN A 21 -1.67 5.37 3.36
CA GLN A 21 -1.44 6.37 2.31
C GLN A 21 -2.00 5.93 0.95
N ALA A 22 -1.92 4.63 0.62
CA ALA A 22 -2.51 4.10 -0.60
C ALA A 22 -4.05 4.14 -0.58
N GLN A 23 -4.67 4.02 0.60
CA GLN A 23 -6.12 4.16 0.78
C GLN A 23 -6.55 5.61 0.68
N GLU A 24 -5.89 6.52 1.41
CA GLU A 24 -6.14 7.97 1.35
C GLU A 24 -6.01 8.49 -0.10
N LEU A 25 -4.94 8.13 -0.80
CA LEU A 25 -4.75 8.51 -2.19
C LEU A 25 -5.84 7.95 -3.10
N ARG A 26 -6.36 6.75 -2.83
CA ARG A 26 -7.49 6.19 -3.61
C ARG A 26 -8.74 7.05 -3.43
N GLU A 27 -9.06 7.41 -2.20
CA GLU A 27 -10.23 8.23 -1.88
C GLU A 27 -10.13 9.63 -2.54
N GLU A 28 -8.95 10.24 -2.51
CA GLU A 28 -8.69 11.51 -3.19
C GLU A 28 -8.85 11.40 -4.72
N LEU A 29 -8.35 10.31 -5.32
CA LEU A 29 -8.51 10.07 -6.76
C LEU A 29 -9.98 9.86 -7.14
N ASP A 30 -10.73 9.10 -6.35
CA ASP A 30 -12.16 8.86 -6.56
C ASP A 30 -12.94 10.18 -6.45
N GLN A 31 -12.61 11.03 -5.48
CA GLN A 31 -13.20 12.36 -5.35
C GLN A 31 -12.91 13.22 -6.60
N LEU A 32 -11.64 13.29 -7.02
CA LEU A 32 -11.24 14.08 -8.17
C LEU A 32 -11.89 13.56 -9.47
N ALA A 33 -12.08 12.25 -9.60
CA ALA A 33 -12.81 11.66 -10.72
C ALA A 33 -14.28 12.08 -10.77
N ASN A 34 -14.95 12.13 -9.61
CA ASN A 34 -16.32 12.61 -9.51
C ASN A 34 -16.42 14.11 -9.84
N GLU A 35 -15.47 14.93 -9.37
CA GLU A 35 -15.40 16.36 -9.70
C GLU A 35 -15.16 16.59 -11.19
N TRP A 36 -14.25 15.81 -11.79
CA TRP A 36 -14.00 15.83 -13.23
C TRP A 36 -15.25 15.45 -14.02
N ASP A 37 -15.95 14.40 -13.62
CA ASP A 37 -17.18 13.96 -14.29
C ASP A 37 -18.23 15.08 -14.27
N GLY A 38 -18.47 15.70 -13.12
CA GLY A 38 -19.37 16.85 -12.98
C GLY A 38 -18.95 18.06 -13.83
N LEU A 39 -17.66 18.40 -13.85
CA LEU A 39 -17.12 19.47 -14.69
C LEU A 39 -17.34 19.14 -16.17
N SER A 40 -16.98 17.93 -16.61
CA SER A 40 -17.12 17.40 -17.98
C SER A 40 -18.53 17.49 -18.54
N HIS A 41 -19.53 17.23 -17.69
CA HIS A 41 -20.94 17.38 -18.04
C HIS A 41 -21.37 18.86 -18.19
N SER A 42 -20.76 19.80 -17.44
CA SER A 42 -21.16 21.22 -17.43
C SER A 42 -20.60 22.06 -18.59
N TRP A 43 -19.39 21.76 -19.06
CA TRP A 43 -18.66 22.50 -20.12
C TRP A 43 -18.59 21.77 -21.47
N SER A 44 -19.54 20.86 -21.74
CA SER A 44 -19.52 19.96 -22.91
C SER A 44 -19.27 20.70 -24.24
N GLY A 45 -18.36 20.18 -25.07
CA GLY A 45 -17.93 20.78 -26.33
C GLY A 45 -16.42 20.62 -26.60
N VAL A 46 -15.87 21.40 -27.54
CA VAL A 46 -14.46 21.32 -28.00
C VAL A 46 -13.44 21.33 -26.86
N ALA A 47 -13.71 22.08 -25.79
CA ALA A 47 -12.83 22.16 -24.62
C ALA A 47 -12.80 20.83 -23.85
N ALA A 48 -13.96 20.27 -23.49
CA ALA A 48 -14.03 18.96 -22.82
C ALA A 48 -13.35 17.87 -23.66
N SER A 49 -13.62 17.82 -24.97
CA SER A 49 -13.02 16.87 -25.90
C SER A 49 -11.49 16.97 -26.00
N ALA A 50 -10.93 18.17 -25.84
CA ALA A 50 -9.49 18.39 -25.90
C ALA A 50 -8.75 17.88 -24.64
N PHE A 51 -9.41 17.92 -23.48
CA PHE A 51 -8.81 17.50 -22.22
C PHE A 51 -9.11 16.05 -21.83
N THR A 52 -10.18 15.43 -22.34
CA THR A 52 -10.52 14.02 -22.08
C THR A 52 -9.34 13.06 -22.25
N PRO A 53 -8.55 13.08 -23.35
CA PRO A 53 -7.46 12.12 -23.52
C PRO A 53 -6.33 12.28 -22.50
N ALA A 54 -6.03 13.53 -22.12
CA ALA A 54 -5.02 13.83 -21.12
C ALA A 54 -5.48 13.38 -19.72
N TRP A 55 -6.76 13.63 -19.41
CA TRP A 55 -7.39 13.18 -18.18
C TRP A 55 -7.40 11.66 -18.06
N GLU A 56 -7.86 10.93 -19.07
CA GLU A 56 -7.92 9.46 -19.07
C GLU A 56 -6.55 8.84 -18.79
N LYS A 57 -5.52 9.32 -19.48
CA LYS A 57 -4.13 8.86 -19.29
C LYS A 57 -3.61 9.15 -17.88
N TRP A 58 -3.91 10.34 -17.35
CA TRP A 58 -3.51 10.70 -16.00
C TRP A 58 -4.22 9.82 -14.96
N HIS A 59 -5.54 9.66 -15.09
CA HIS A 59 -6.37 8.87 -14.18
C HIS A 59 -5.97 7.39 -14.17
N GLU A 60 -5.67 6.82 -15.34
CA GLU A 60 -5.13 5.46 -15.48
C GLU A 60 -3.78 5.33 -14.75
N GLY A 61 -2.86 6.27 -14.97
CA GLY A 61 -1.55 6.27 -14.33
C GLY A 61 -1.65 6.36 -12.80
N ALA A 62 -2.51 7.26 -12.31
CA ALA A 62 -2.75 7.43 -10.87
C ALA A 62 -3.38 6.18 -10.24
N SER A 63 -4.37 5.58 -10.91
CA SER A 63 -4.97 4.31 -10.49
C SER A 63 -3.94 3.17 -10.42
N ASN A 64 -3.03 3.10 -11.39
CA ASN A 64 -1.96 2.11 -11.41
C ASN A 64 -0.95 2.32 -10.28
N LEU A 65 -0.62 3.58 -9.95
CA LEU A 65 0.24 3.90 -8.82
C LEU A 65 -0.38 3.45 -7.49
N VAL A 66 -1.65 3.77 -7.24
CA VAL A 66 -2.38 3.35 -6.04
C VAL A 66 -2.39 1.83 -5.89
N LYS A 67 -2.66 1.10 -6.98
CA LYS A 67 -2.63 -0.37 -6.98
C LYS A 67 -1.24 -0.90 -6.63
N ALA A 68 -0.18 -0.32 -7.21
CA ALA A 68 1.18 -0.74 -6.94
C ALA A 68 1.62 -0.45 -5.49
N LEU A 69 1.19 0.68 -4.91
CA LEU A 69 1.46 1.00 -3.51
C LEU A 69 0.74 0.03 -2.57
N ALA A 70 -0.52 -0.29 -2.83
CA ALA A 70 -1.29 -1.25 -2.04
C ALA A 70 -0.69 -2.67 -2.11
N ASP A 71 -0.30 -3.15 -3.30
CA ASP A 71 0.37 -4.45 -3.47
C ASP A 71 1.72 -4.51 -2.75
N ARG A 72 2.49 -3.40 -2.78
CA ARG A 72 3.76 -3.32 -2.03
C ARG A 72 3.53 -3.34 -0.51
N ALA A 73 2.52 -2.62 -0.02
CA ALA A 73 2.15 -2.62 1.38
C ALA A 73 1.76 -4.03 1.86
N ASP A 74 0.92 -4.75 1.11
CA ASP A 74 0.52 -6.13 1.42
C ASP A 74 1.73 -7.07 1.46
N ARG A 75 2.64 -6.99 0.48
CA ARG A 75 3.86 -7.82 0.45
C ARG A 75 4.78 -7.55 1.64
N LEU A 76 4.98 -6.27 2.00
CA LEU A 76 5.79 -5.90 3.15
C LEU A 76 5.15 -6.38 4.47
N GLY A 77 3.83 -6.26 4.59
CA GLY A 77 3.10 -6.76 5.76
C GLY A 77 3.22 -8.27 5.92
N ARG A 78 3.06 -9.03 4.84
CA ARG A 78 3.25 -10.49 4.85
C ARG A 78 4.68 -10.90 5.20
N ALA A 79 5.67 -10.17 4.67
CA ALA A 79 7.08 -10.42 5.00
C ALA A 79 7.36 -10.18 6.49
N ALA A 80 6.82 -9.10 7.07
CA ALA A 80 6.96 -8.83 8.50
C ALA A 80 6.36 -9.94 9.38
N VAL A 81 5.15 -10.40 9.06
CA VAL A 81 4.49 -11.52 9.77
C VAL A 81 5.33 -12.80 9.69
N ALA A 82 5.83 -13.15 8.50
CA ALA A 82 6.65 -14.33 8.32
C ALA A 82 7.97 -14.28 9.13
N TYR A 83 8.55 -13.09 9.30
CA TYR A 83 9.73 -12.91 10.15
C TYR A 83 9.41 -13.08 11.64
N GLU A 84 8.27 -12.58 12.11
CA GLU A 84 7.85 -12.77 13.51
C GLU A 84 7.58 -14.25 13.84
N GLU A 85 6.90 -14.98 12.94
CA GLU A 85 6.65 -16.41 13.09
C GLU A 85 7.96 -17.22 13.15
N GLN A 86 8.90 -16.94 12.25
CA GLN A 86 10.19 -17.62 12.20
C GLN A 86 11.04 -17.39 13.47
N ASP A 87 11.00 -16.18 14.03
CA ASP A 87 11.74 -15.86 15.27
C ASP A 87 11.11 -16.55 16.49
N GLY A 88 9.77 -16.62 16.56
CA GLY A 88 9.04 -17.32 17.62
C GLY A 88 9.32 -18.83 17.64
N ASP A 89 9.35 -19.46 16.48
CA ASP A 89 9.69 -20.88 16.32
C ASP A 89 11.14 -21.15 16.73
N ALA A 90 12.07 -20.30 16.31
CA ALA A 90 13.49 -20.41 16.66
C ALA A 90 13.73 -20.25 18.18
N ALA A 91 13.08 -19.27 18.82
CA ALA A 91 13.17 -19.05 20.25
C ALA A 91 12.62 -20.24 21.05
N SER A 92 11.50 -20.81 20.61
CA SER A 92 10.89 -21.99 21.22
C SER A 92 11.79 -23.23 21.09
N ALA A 93 12.38 -23.44 19.91
CA ALA A 93 13.32 -24.52 19.67
C ALA A 93 14.56 -24.41 20.57
N VAL A 94 15.18 -23.23 20.66
CA VAL A 94 16.35 -22.99 21.54
C VAL A 94 15.98 -23.15 23.01
N GLY A 95 14.82 -22.65 23.46
CA GLY A 95 14.36 -22.82 24.85
C GLY A 95 14.14 -24.29 25.21
N SER A 96 13.59 -25.08 24.29
CA SER A 96 13.42 -26.52 24.49
C SER A 96 14.74 -27.28 24.52
N ALA A 97 15.69 -26.93 23.65
CA ALA A 97 17.01 -27.55 23.60
C ALA A 97 17.85 -27.19 24.83
N GLY A 98 17.78 -25.94 25.30
CA GLY A 98 18.48 -25.49 26.52
C GLY A 98 17.92 -26.09 27.81
N ALA A 99 16.66 -26.51 27.84
CA ALA A 99 16.06 -27.21 28.97
C ALA A 99 16.41 -28.71 29.03
N GLN A 100 17.02 -29.26 27.98
CA GLN A 100 17.43 -30.66 27.87
C GLN A 100 18.91 -30.92 28.24
N ILE A 101 19.64 -29.88 28.64
CA ILE A 101 21.07 -29.92 29.05
C ILE A 101 21.17 -29.48 30.51
#